data_AF-A0A928R8E6-F1
#
_entry.id   AF-A0A928R8E6-F1
#
_cell.length_a   1.000
_cell.length_b   1.000
_cell.length_c   1.000
_cell.angle_alpha   90.00
_cell.angle_beta   90.00
_cell.angle_gamma   90.00
#
_symmetry.space_group_name_H-M   'P 1'
#
loop_
_entity.id
_entity.type
_entity.pdbx_description
1 polymer ?
#
loop_
_entity_poly.entity_id
_entity_poly.type
_entity_poly.pdbx_seq_one_letter_code
_entity_poly.pdbx_strand_id
1 'polypeptide(L)'
;MREFTEVETNVEVDEIEKSEKNKRTKRIKICFLIATPILVLSIATVVILNMFFTPKYKQVVAGDTYTAMMRDDGTVVVVGANGGEYNSDNWNDVISLSSGIDMPIGLKSDGTITGYITKDTMDWKNLIDISCSIGYCIGLKADGTIVSNFEIETDDWQGITDISAGWNHIAGVKSNGTVVVANNKGTVHCWEDIIAITSGSMHLIGLNKDGTVIASGENWCGECDVDNWSDIIAVSAGSSHTVGLKADGTVVATGNNNYGQCNVADWENIIAISAGSSHTVGLKKDGTVVATGDNEYGQCNILK
;
A
#
# COMPACT_ATOMS: atom_id res chain seq x y z
N MET A 1 20.26 48.67 27.91
CA MET A 1 19.39 47.60 28.45
C MET A 1 18.33 47.33 27.41
N ARG A 2 18.32 46.15 26.78
CA ARG A 2 17.22 45.74 25.90
C ARG A 2 16.14 45.17 26.81
N GLU A 3 14.94 45.74 26.77
CA GLU A 3 13.78 45.19 27.46
C GLU A 3 13.45 43.81 26.90
N PHE A 4 13.33 42.83 27.79
CA PHE A 4 12.90 41.48 27.45
C PHE A 4 11.40 41.39 27.71
N THR A 5 10.62 41.19 26.65
CA THR A 5 9.19 40.91 26.79
C THR A 5 8.98 39.41 26.60
N GLU A 6 8.69 38.69 27.68
CA GLU A 6 8.27 37.29 27.64
C GLU A 6 6.84 37.25 27.09
N VAL A 7 6.64 36.68 25.90
CA VAL A 7 5.30 36.48 25.32
C VAL A 7 4.92 35.03 25.58
N GLU A 8 4.04 34.79 26.57
CA GLU A 8 3.40 33.48 26.76
C GLU A 8 2.12 33.44 25.91
N THR A 9 2.08 32.57 24.89
CA THR A 9 0.85 32.27 24.15
C THR A 9 0.27 30.94 24.61
N ASN A 10 -0.99 30.95 25.05
CA ASN A 10 -1.75 29.74 25.32
C ASN A 10 -2.36 29.25 24.00
N VAL A 11 -1.97 28.06 23.54
CA VAL A 11 -2.67 27.37 22.46
C VAL A 11 -3.61 26.36 23.12
N GLU A 12 -4.91 26.59 23.02
CA GLU A 12 -5.91 25.59 23.36
C GLU A 12 -6.01 24.60 22.20
N VAL A 13 -5.65 23.34 22.46
CA VAL A 13 -5.88 22.24 21.53
C VAL A 13 -7.18 21.58 22.00
N ASP A 14 -8.27 21.77 21.27
CA ASP A 14 -9.49 21.00 21.49
C ASP A 14 -9.34 19.64 20.79
N GLU A 15 -8.96 18.62 21.55
CA GLU A 15 -9.22 17.23 21.17
C GLU A 15 -10.74 17.00 21.21
N ILE A 16 -11.34 16.71 20.05
CA ILE A 16 -12.70 16.15 20.01
C ILE A 16 -12.57 14.66 20.37
N GLU A 17 -12.54 14.35 21.67
CA GLU A 17 -12.81 12.99 22.16
C GLU A 17 -14.19 12.95 22.82
N LYS A 18 -15.03 12.03 22.33
CA LYS A 18 -16.23 11.56 23.02
C LYS A 18 -15.81 10.83 24.30
N SER A 19 -15.69 11.56 25.41
CA SER A 19 -16.25 11.21 26.72
C SER A 19 -15.65 12.10 27.82
N GLU A 20 -16.51 12.67 28.66
CA GLU A 20 -16.11 13.51 29.79
C GLU A 20 -15.30 12.70 30.83
N LYS A 21 -13.98 12.91 30.90
CA LYS A 21 -13.16 13.05 32.14
C LYS A 21 -11.64 12.87 31.88
N ASN A 22 -10.93 13.99 31.64
CA ASN A 22 -9.52 14.29 32.00
C ASN A 22 -8.79 15.09 30.90
N LYS A 23 -9.01 16.41 30.80
CA LYS A 23 -8.11 17.29 30.04
C LYS A 23 -6.79 17.47 30.83
N ARG A 24 -5.65 16.99 30.30
CA ARG A 24 -4.29 17.31 30.80
C ARG A 24 -3.62 18.30 29.85
N THR A 25 -3.50 19.56 30.24
CA THR A 25 -2.77 20.59 29.49
C THR A 25 -1.25 20.39 29.62
N LYS A 26 -0.54 20.06 28.53
CA LYS A 26 0.93 20.10 28.50
C LYS A 26 1.39 21.49 28.05
N ARG A 27 2.22 22.17 28.85
CA ARG A 27 2.85 23.45 28.51
C ARG A 27 4.22 23.21 27.87
N ILE A 28 4.45 23.74 26.67
CA ILE A 28 5.77 23.75 26.01
C ILE A 28 6.26 25.20 26.00
N LYS A 29 7.40 25.50 26.64
CA LYS A 29 8.06 26.81 26.56
C LYS A 29 9.10 26.77 25.43
N ILE A 30 8.99 27.68 24.45
CA ILE A 30 10.00 27.88 23.40
C ILE A 30 10.44 29.35 23.44
N CYS A 31 11.73 29.59 23.65
CA CYS A 31 12.33 30.93 23.64
C CYS A 31 12.91 31.24 22.26
N PHE A 32 12.51 32.37 21.65
CA PHE A 32 13.11 32.90 20.42
C PHE A 32 13.82 34.24 20.69
N LEU A 33 15.04 34.40 20.17
CA LEU A 33 15.68 35.71 19.99
C LEU A 33 15.28 36.26 18.61
N ILE A 34 14.53 37.36 18.54
CA ILE A 34 14.19 38.01 17.26
C ILE A 34 14.49 39.50 17.27
N ALA A 35 15.15 39.97 16.20
CA ALA A 35 15.01 41.32 15.68
C ALA A 35 14.09 41.22 14.45
N THR A 36 12.97 41.95 14.49
CA THR A 36 11.82 42.00 13.53
C THR A 36 10.74 40.91 13.70
N PRO A 37 9.57 41.21 14.32
CA PRO A 37 8.62 40.18 14.79
C PRO A 37 7.51 39.73 13.83
N ILE A 38 7.22 40.46 12.74
CA ILE A 38 5.89 40.34 12.09
C ILE A 38 5.90 39.38 10.88
N LEU A 39 7.00 39.27 10.13
CA LEU A 39 7.05 38.43 8.92
C LEU A 39 7.46 36.97 9.19
N VAL A 40 8.27 36.74 10.24
CA VAL A 40 8.74 35.39 10.60
C VAL A 40 7.63 34.56 11.26
N LEU A 41 6.72 35.22 12.00
CA LEU A 41 5.64 34.55 12.71
C LEU A 41 4.60 33.94 11.74
N SER A 42 4.28 34.58 10.62
CA SER A 42 3.30 34.05 9.65
C SER A 42 3.86 32.85 8.88
N ILE A 43 5.12 32.91 8.44
CA ILE A 43 5.76 31.80 7.71
C ILE A 43 6.01 30.63 8.64
N ALA A 44 6.54 30.86 9.86
CA ALA A 44 6.76 29.79 10.83
C ALA A 44 5.45 29.14 11.27
N THR A 45 4.38 29.90 11.48
CA THR A 45 3.06 29.33 11.82
C THR A 45 2.48 28.53 10.67
N VAL A 46 2.60 29.00 9.42
CA VAL A 46 2.14 28.25 8.23
C VAL A 46 2.97 26.97 8.00
N VAL A 47 4.29 27.03 8.20
CA VAL A 47 5.17 25.86 8.08
C VAL A 47 4.90 24.84 9.20
N ILE A 48 4.72 25.31 10.44
CA ILE A 48 4.39 24.45 11.58
C ILE A 48 2.99 23.85 11.39
N LEU A 49 2.00 24.63 10.95
CA LEU A 49 0.66 24.12 10.63
C LEU A 49 0.74 23.07 9.51
N ASN A 50 1.46 23.33 8.41
CA ASN A 50 1.62 22.33 7.35
C ASN A 50 2.36 21.07 7.82
N MET A 51 3.34 21.17 8.73
CA MET A 51 4.03 20.00 9.30
C MET A 51 3.16 19.15 10.24
N PHE A 52 2.11 19.72 10.84
CA PHE A 52 1.16 19.01 11.69
C PHE A 52 -0.09 18.53 10.93
N PHE A 53 -0.36 19.05 9.73
CA PHE A 53 -1.60 18.79 8.98
C PHE A 53 -1.42 18.03 7.66
N THR A 54 -0.20 17.71 7.21
CA THR A 54 -0.05 16.73 6.11
C THR A 54 -0.35 15.33 6.64
N PRO A 55 -1.41 14.65 6.17
CA PRO A 55 -1.72 13.30 6.61
C PRO A 55 -0.57 12.36 6.22
N LYS A 56 -0.01 11.68 7.23
CA LYS A 56 1.03 10.68 7.00
C LYS A 56 0.38 9.36 6.64
N TYR A 57 0.58 8.92 5.41
CA TYR A 57 0.15 7.61 4.97
C TYR A 57 1.19 6.55 5.35
N LYS A 58 0.71 5.37 5.79
CA LYS A 58 1.55 4.20 6.12
C LYS A 58 1.46 3.07 5.12
N GLN A 59 0.40 3.04 4.30
CA GLN A 59 0.21 2.07 3.24
C GLN A 59 -0.48 2.72 2.04
N VAL A 60 -0.13 2.26 0.84
CA VAL A 60 -0.79 2.60 -0.42
C VAL A 60 -1.16 1.33 -1.17
N VAL A 61 -2.31 1.34 -1.84
CA VAL A 61 -2.79 0.25 -2.69
C VAL A 61 -3.39 0.85 -3.95
N ALA A 62 -2.94 0.38 -5.10
CA ALA A 62 -3.46 0.73 -6.41
C ALA A 62 -4.45 -0.35 -6.86
N GLY A 63 -5.69 0.05 -7.15
CA GLY A 63 -6.72 -0.83 -7.70
C GLY A 63 -6.84 -0.72 -9.21
N ASP A 64 -7.99 -1.10 -9.77
CA ASP A 64 -8.22 -0.99 -11.21
C ASP A 64 -8.31 0.47 -11.65
N THR A 65 -9.16 1.24 -10.97
CA THR A 65 -9.51 2.62 -11.33
C THR A 65 -9.45 3.56 -10.13
N TYR A 66 -8.82 3.14 -9.03
CA TYR A 66 -8.69 3.90 -7.79
C TYR A 66 -7.31 3.70 -7.14
N THR A 67 -6.95 4.62 -6.24
CA THR A 67 -5.83 4.48 -5.31
C THR A 67 -6.36 4.65 -3.89
N ALA A 68 -6.06 3.69 -3.01
CA ALA A 68 -6.37 3.74 -1.60
C ALA A 68 -5.11 4.02 -0.77
N MET A 69 -5.25 4.88 0.24
CA MET A 69 -4.16 5.30 1.11
C MET A 69 -4.62 5.23 2.56
N MET A 70 -3.89 4.49 3.40
CA MET A 70 -4.22 4.34 4.82
C MET A 70 -3.30 5.21 5.67
N ARG A 71 -3.88 5.98 6.59
CA ARG A 71 -3.17 6.80 7.58
C ARG A 71 -2.77 5.99 8.81
N ASP A 72 -1.89 6.54 9.63
CA ASP A 72 -1.46 5.91 10.89
C ASP A 72 -2.63 5.56 11.82
N ASP A 73 -3.63 6.43 11.88
CA ASP A 73 -4.86 6.28 12.68
C ASP A 73 -5.87 5.26 12.13
N GLY A 74 -5.58 4.63 10.99
CA GLY A 74 -6.46 3.65 10.34
C GLY A 74 -7.45 4.26 9.34
N THR A 75 -7.50 5.59 9.20
CA THR A 75 -8.35 6.24 8.19
C THR A 75 -7.92 5.87 6.78
N VAL A 76 -8.87 5.45 5.94
CA VAL A 76 -8.64 5.12 4.53
C VAL A 76 -9.19 6.21 3.63
N VAL A 77 -8.33 6.77 2.79
CA VAL A 77 -8.66 7.77 1.77
C VAL A 77 -8.56 7.12 0.40
N VAL A 78 -9.59 7.26 -0.43
CA VAL A 78 -9.61 6.71 -1.79
C VAL A 78 -9.79 7.82 -2.81
N VAL A 79 -8.97 7.81 -3.85
CA VAL A 79 -9.09 8.68 -5.03
C VAL A 79 -9.28 7.84 -6.29
N GLY A 80 -9.87 8.42 -7.34
CA GLY A 80 -10.24 7.68 -8.56
C GLY A 80 -11.73 7.38 -8.66
N ALA A 81 -12.08 6.32 -9.38
CA ALA A 81 -13.43 5.81 -9.44
C ALA A 81 -13.89 5.46 -8.01
N ASN A 82 -15.14 5.81 -7.70
CA ASN A 82 -15.69 5.70 -6.34
C ASN A 82 -14.90 6.49 -5.27
N GLY A 83 -14.15 7.54 -5.66
CA GLY A 83 -13.37 8.36 -4.74
C GLY A 83 -14.19 8.95 -3.57
N GLY A 84 -13.59 8.94 -2.38
CA GLY A 84 -14.19 9.38 -1.12
C GLY A 84 -13.32 9.02 0.09
N GLU A 85 -13.59 9.61 1.25
CA GLU A 85 -13.05 9.13 2.53
C GLU A 85 -13.95 8.01 3.07
N TYR A 86 -13.35 6.85 3.33
CA TYR A 86 -14.04 5.70 3.90
C TYR A 86 -13.75 5.67 5.41
N ASN A 87 -14.57 6.38 6.19
CA ASN A 87 -14.43 6.49 7.66
C ASN A 87 -15.63 5.93 8.45
N SER A 88 -16.48 5.13 7.81
CA SER A 88 -17.65 4.55 8.49
C SER A 88 -17.23 3.59 9.59
N ASP A 89 -18.14 3.31 10.54
CA ASP A 89 -17.89 2.39 11.68
C ASP A 89 -17.31 1.03 11.26
N ASN A 90 -17.49 0.62 10.00
CA ASN A 90 -17.03 -0.63 9.42
C ASN A 90 -15.53 -0.66 9.07
N TRP A 91 -14.83 0.47 9.06
CA TRP A 91 -13.40 0.58 8.74
C TRP A 91 -12.51 0.80 9.97
N ASN A 92 -13.10 0.76 11.17
CA ASN A 92 -12.35 0.77 12.43
C ASN A 92 -11.44 -0.47 12.53
N ASP A 93 -10.27 -0.30 13.15
CA ASP A 93 -9.29 -1.35 13.40
C ASP A 93 -8.72 -2.05 12.15
N VAL A 94 -8.82 -1.41 10.97
CA VAL A 94 -8.15 -1.89 9.75
C VAL A 94 -6.64 -1.76 9.91
N ILE A 95 -5.93 -2.84 9.64
CA ILE A 95 -4.48 -2.97 9.82
C ILE A 95 -3.72 -3.12 8.50
N SER A 96 -4.37 -3.62 7.45
CA SER A 96 -3.82 -3.69 6.10
C SER A 96 -4.90 -3.61 5.05
N LEU A 97 -4.51 -3.14 3.86
CA LEU A 97 -5.34 -3.03 2.67
C LEU A 97 -4.88 -3.98 1.56
N SER A 98 -5.82 -4.44 0.74
CA SER A 98 -5.59 -5.10 -0.54
C SER A 98 -6.51 -4.52 -1.64
N SER A 99 -6.11 -4.66 -2.90
CA SER A 99 -6.86 -4.18 -4.07
C SER A 99 -8.10 -5.04 -4.33
N GLY A 100 -9.29 -4.55 -3.95
CA GLY A 100 -10.56 -5.13 -4.39
C GLY A 100 -11.00 -4.62 -5.78
N ILE A 101 -12.10 -5.15 -6.30
CA ILE A 101 -12.64 -4.81 -7.65
C ILE A 101 -12.90 -3.30 -7.78
N ASP A 102 -13.87 -2.80 -7.02
CA ASP A 102 -14.36 -1.41 -7.15
C ASP A 102 -13.90 -0.52 -6.00
N MET A 103 -13.38 -1.12 -4.93
CA MET A 103 -12.95 -0.47 -3.69
C MET A 103 -11.89 -1.33 -3.00
N PRO A 104 -11.05 -0.75 -2.11
CA PRO A 104 -10.11 -1.54 -1.33
C PRO A 104 -10.84 -2.53 -0.41
N ILE A 105 -10.12 -3.56 0.01
CA ILE A 105 -10.54 -4.49 1.07
C ILE A 105 -9.61 -4.27 2.26
N GLY A 106 -10.18 -4.09 3.44
CA GLY A 106 -9.45 -3.91 4.69
C GLY A 106 -9.44 -5.18 5.52
N LEU A 107 -8.27 -5.68 5.89
CA LEU A 107 -8.10 -6.68 6.94
C LEU A 107 -8.12 -5.97 8.30
N LYS A 108 -8.97 -6.43 9.20
CA LYS A 108 -9.11 -5.91 10.56
C LYS A 108 -8.22 -6.67 11.53
N SER A 109 -7.86 -6.04 12.65
CA SER A 109 -7.03 -6.65 13.70
C SER A 109 -7.63 -7.89 14.36
N ASP A 110 -8.95 -8.08 14.25
CA ASP A 110 -9.67 -9.28 14.73
C ASP A 110 -9.66 -10.44 13.70
N GLY A 111 -8.97 -10.26 12.56
CA GLY A 111 -8.87 -11.23 11.48
C GLY A 111 -10.12 -11.33 10.60
N THR A 112 -11.07 -10.40 10.72
CA THR A 112 -12.19 -10.23 9.78
C THR A 112 -11.86 -9.21 8.69
N ILE A 113 -12.73 -9.06 7.70
CA ILE A 113 -12.52 -8.12 6.59
C ILE A 113 -13.66 -7.10 6.48
N THR A 114 -13.38 -5.97 5.84
CA THR A 114 -14.34 -4.97 5.41
C THR A 114 -14.12 -4.63 3.93
N GLY A 115 -15.17 -4.18 3.25
CA GLY A 115 -15.19 -4.00 1.79
C GLY A 115 -16.09 -5.02 1.08
N TYR A 116 -16.10 -4.99 -0.25
CA TYR A 116 -16.98 -5.82 -1.06
C TYR A 116 -16.24 -7.03 -1.65
N ILE A 117 -16.74 -8.24 -1.38
CA ILE A 117 -16.31 -9.49 -2.01
C ILE A 117 -17.53 -10.16 -2.66
N THR A 118 -17.35 -10.70 -3.86
CA THR A 118 -18.44 -11.21 -4.72
C THR A 118 -19.09 -12.52 -4.25
N LYS A 119 -18.62 -13.14 -3.15
CA LYS A 119 -19.17 -14.41 -2.62
C LYS A 119 -19.06 -14.49 -1.09
N ASP A 120 -20.19 -14.34 -0.41
CA ASP A 120 -20.33 -14.36 1.06
C ASP A 120 -20.36 -15.78 1.68
N THR A 121 -20.18 -16.84 0.89
CA THR A 121 -20.36 -18.22 1.39
C THR A 121 -19.17 -18.78 2.17
N MET A 122 -18.09 -18.02 2.34
CA MET A 122 -16.85 -18.47 2.97
C MET A 122 -16.56 -17.75 4.28
N ASP A 123 -15.90 -18.45 5.20
CA ASP A 123 -15.55 -17.95 6.53
C ASP A 123 -14.31 -17.04 6.49
N TRP A 124 -14.53 -15.77 6.11
CA TRP A 124 -13.55 -14.68 6.12
C TRP A 124 -13.27 -14.17 7.55
N LYS A 125 -12.73 -15.05 8.39
CA LYS A 125 -12.41 -14.78 9.80
C LYS A 125 -11.09 -15.43 10.19
N ASN A 126 -10.46 -14.92 11.25
CA ASN A 126 -9.16 -15.36 11.75
C ASN A 126 -8.04 -15.31 10.68
N LEU A 127 -8.15 -14.36 9.77
CA LEU A 127 -7.16 -14.11 8.73
C LEU A 127 -5.97 -13.36 9.33
N ILE A 128 -4.79 -13.68 8.82
CA ILE A 128 -3.55 -12.95 9.09
C ILE A 128 -3.06 -12.17 7.86
N ASP A 129 -3.58 -12.51 6.68
CA ASP A 129 -3.27 -11.83 5.43
C ASP A 129 -4.42 -11.95 4.41
N ILE A 130 -4.46 -11.02 3.46
CA ILE A 130 -5.45 -10.90 2.39
C ILE A 130 -4.77 -10.42 1.11
N SER A 131 -5.05 -11.10 0.00
CA SER A 131 -4.61 -10.66 -1.32
C SER A 131 -5.76 -10.74 -2.30
N CYS A 132 -5.94 -9.69 -3.09
CA CYS A 132 -7.04 -9.55 -4.03
C CYS A 132 -6.60 -8.90 -5.34
N SER A 133 -7.23 -9.34 -6.42
CA SER A 133 -7.12 -8.80 -7.77
C SER A 133 -8.44 -9.01 -8.49
N ILE A 134 -9.00 -8.01 -9.19
CA ILE A 134 -10.19 -8.05 -10.08
C ILE A 134 -11.20 -9.19 -9.77
N GLY A 135 -11.61 -9.29 -8.50
CA GLY A 135 -12.66 -10.20 -8.04
C GLY A 135 -12.23 -11.60 -7.65
N TYR A 136 -10.93 -11.86 -7.63
CA TYR A 136 -10.29 -13.02 -7.03
C TYR A 136 -9.59 -12.57 -5.76
N CYS A 137 -10.11 -13.00 -4.63
CA CYS A 137 -9.58 -12.72 -3.31
C CYS A 137 -9.22 -14.03 -2.63
N ILE A 138 -8.09 -14.02 -1.94
CA ILE A 138 -7.65 -15.10 -1.06
C ILE A 138 -7.22 -14.56 0.30
N GLY A 139 -7.56 -15.27 1.36
CA GLY A 139 -7.12 -14.97 2.72
C GLY A 139 -6.29 -16.12 3.27
N LEU A 140 -5.25 -15.78 4.03
CA LEU A 140 -4.42 -16.73 4.77
C LEU A 140 -4.83 -16.75 6.24
N LYS A 141 -5.12 -17.93 6.78
CA LYS A 141 -5.34 -18.14 8.22
C LYS A 141 -4.04 -18.49 8.92
N ALA A 142 -4.00 -18.26 10.24
CA ALA A 142 -2.82 -18.56 11.06
C ALA A 142 -2.40 -20.04 11.08
N ASP A 143 -3.32 -20.96 10.78
CA ASP A 143 -3.05 -22.39 10.65
C ASP A 143 -2.53 -22.80 9.25
N GLY A 144 -2.36 -21.83 8.33
CA GLY A 144 -1.92 -22.05 6.95
C GLY A 144 -3.07 -22.30 5.97
N THR A 145 -4.33 -22.36 6.42
CA THR A 145 -5.49 -22.56 5.55
C THR A 145 -5.69 -21.35 4.64
N ILE A 146 -5.93 -21.61 3.35
CA ILE A 146 -6.32 -20.60 2.37
C ILE A 146 -7.84 -20.60 2.23
N VAL A 147 -8.45 -19.42 2.26
CA VAL A 147 -9.85 -19.20 1.89
C VAL A 147 -9.94 -18.32 0.65
N SER A 148 -10.95 -18.54 -0.18
CA SER A 148 -11.12 -17.81 -1.45
C SER A 148 -12.59 -17.59 -1.79
N ASN A 149 -12.90 -16.54 -2.56
CA ASN A 149 -14.27 -16.32 -3.06
C ASN A 149 -14.58 -17.11 -4.35
N PHE A 150 -13.64 -17.94 -4.83
CA PHE A 150 -13.75 -18.79 -6.01
C PHE A 150 -13.19 -20.19 -5.71
N GLU A 151 -13.43 -21.15 -6.59
CA GLU A 151 -12.94 -22.52 -6.41
C GLU A 151 -11.43 -22.59 -6.66
N ILE A 152 -10.71 -23.14 -5.68
CA ILE A 152 -9.26 -23.37 -5.72
C ILE A 152 -8.95 -24.75 -5.14
N GLU A 153 -7.92 -25.37 -5.67
CA GLU A 153 -7.34 -26.59 -5.12
C GLU A 153 -6.01 -26.22 -4.44
N THR A 154 -6.00 -26.25 -3.10
CA THR A 154 -4.82 -25.89 -2.28
C THR A 154 -4.53 -26.93 -1.19
N ASP A 155 -4.96 -28.17 -1.37
CA ASP A 155 -4.86 -29.23 -0.35
C ASP A 155 -3.39 -29.52 0.05
N ASP A 156 -2.45 -29.30 -0.87
CA ASP A 156 -1.00 -29.51 -0.67
C ASP A 156 -0.24 -28.23 -0.26
N TRP A 157 -0.95 -27.11 -0.08
CA TRP A 157 -0.37 -25.86 0.39
C TRP A 157 -0.18 -25.94 1.90
N GLN A 158 1.07 -26.12 2.32
CA GLN A 158 1.45 -26.28 3.72
C GLN A 158 2.59 -25.32 4.06
N GLY A 159 2.50 -24.70 5.23
CA GLY A 159 3.52 -23.77 5.73
C GLY A 159 3.65 -22.49 4.89
N ILE A 160 2.52 -21.97 4.38
CA ILE A 160 2.47 -20.73 3.59
C ILE A 160 2.72 -19.52 4.49
N THR A 161 3.57 -18.60 4.04
CA THR A 161 3.97 -17.38 4.76
C THR A 161 3.61 -16.10 4.02
N ASP A 162 3.37 -16.17 2.71
CA ASP A 162 2.98 -15.04 1.87
C ASP A 162 2.06 -15.55 0.76
N ILE A 163 1.10 -14.72 0.34
CA ILE A 163 0.07 -15.07 -0.64
C ILE A 163 -0.13 -13.94 -1.65
N SER A 164 -0.41 -14.30 -2.90
CA SER A 164 -0.76 -13.30 -3.91
C SER A 164 -1.81 -13.78 -4.90
N ALA A 165 -2.84 -12.97 -5.12
CA ALA A 165 -3.90 -13.23 -6.09
C ALA A 165 -3.74 -12.39 -7.35
N GLY A 166 -3.76 -13.06 -8.51
CA GLY A 166 -3.86 -12.44 -9.84
C GLY A 166 -5.26 -12.58 -10.43
N TRP A 167 -5.43 -12.35 -11.74
CA TRP A 167 -6.74 -12.45 -12.39
C TRP A 167 -7.22 -13.90 -12.58
N ASN A 168 -6.30 -14.84 -12.80
CA ASN A 168 -6.68 -16.24 -13.03
C ASN A 168 -5.69 -17.23 -12.38
N HIS A 169 -4.92 -16.76 -11.42
CA HIS A 169 -3.99 -17.58 -10.67
C HIS A 169 -3.81 -17.04 -9.26
N ILE A 170 -3.40 -17.93 -8.38
CA ILE A 170 -2.92 -17.57 -7.04
C ILE A 170 -1.58 -18.21 -6.81
N ALA A 171 -0.76 -17.56 -6.00
CA ALA A 171 0.52 -18.09 -5.59
C ALA A 171 0.68 -17.97 -4.07
N GLY A 172 1.48 -18.86 -3.50
CA GLY A 172 1.88 -18.84 -2.10
C GLY A 172 3.36 -19.15 -1.96
N VAL A 173 4.04 -18.44 -1.07
CA VAL A 173 5.42 -18.76 -0.65
C VAL A 173 5.35 -19.63 0.58
N LYS A 174 6.02 -20.77 0.55
CA LYS A 174 6.23 -21.63 1.72
C LYS A 174 7.38 -21.09 2.57
N SER A 175 7.35 -21.37 3.87
CA SER A 175 8.39 -21.02 4.84
C SER A 175 9.82 -21.48 4.49
N ASN A 176 9.96 -22.45 3.58
CA ASN A 176 11.24 -22.91 3.06
C ASN A 176 11.70 -22.19 1.77
N GLY A 177 10.98 -21.14 1.33
CA GLY A 177 11.27 -20.34 0.14
C GLY A 177 10.76 -20.92 -1.19
N THR A 178 10.05 -22.06 -1.17
CA THR A 178 9.45 -22.64 -2.38
C THR A 178 8.10 -22.00 -2.71
N VAL A 179 7.78 -21.87 -3.99
CA VAL A 179 6.51 -21.29 -4.44
C VAL A 179 5.54 -22.36 -4.92
N VAL A 180 4.28 -22.25 -4.50
CA VAL A 180 3.16 -23.04 -5.01
C VAL A 180 2.18 -22.14 -5.73
N VAL A 181 1.54 -22.66 -6.76
CA VAL A 181 0.64 -21.89 -7.62
C VAL A 181 -0.56 -22.75 -7.98
N ALA A 182 -1.75 -22.15 -7.93
CA ALA A 182 -3.00 -22.78 -8.35
C ALA A 182 -3.65 -21.96 -9.47
N ASN A 183 -4.41 -22.64 -10.34
CA ASN A 183 -5.11 -22.09 -11.50
C ASN A 183 -4.22 -21.44 -12.60
N ASN A 184 -2.89 -21.40 -12.41
CA ASN A 184 -1.95 -20.92 -13.42
C ASN A 184 -1.69 -21.99 -14.49
N LYS A 185 -1.75 -21.59 -15.76
CA LYS A 185 -1.32 -22.42 -16.91
C LYS A 185 0.17 -22.28 -17.24
N GLY A 186 0.90 -21.43 -16.53
CA GLY A 186 2.34 -21.19 -16.63
C GLY A 186 3.15 -21.95 -15.57
N THR A 187 4.37 -22.34 -15.95
CA THR A 187 5.24 -23.26 -15.20
C THR A 187 6.09 -22.52 -14.17
N VAL A 188 5.57 -22.36 -12.95
CA VAL A 188 6.40 -22.03 -11.77
C VAL A 188 7.03 -23.34 -11.26
N HIS A 189 8.02 -23.82 -12.00
CA HIS A 189 8.80 -24.99 -11.60
C HIS A 189 10.11 -24.52 -10.96
N CYS A 190 10.42 -25.08 -9.79
CA CYS A 190 11.73 -24.93 -9.14
C CYS A 190 12.09 -23.51 -8.70
N TRP A 191 11.10 -22.67 -8.39
CA TRP A 191 11.36 -21.42 -7.67
C TRP A 191 11.66 -21.75 -6.20
N GLU A 192 12.86 -21.36 -5.77
CA GLU A 192 13.42 -21.57 -4.43
C GLU A 192 13.99 -20.24 -3.92
N ASP A 193 14.25 -20.14 -2.61
CA ASP A 193 14.80 -18.92 -1.96
C ASP A 193 13.98 -17.63 -2.15
N ILE A 194 12.68 -17.77 -2.46
CA ILE A 194 11.74 -16.66 -2.59
C ILE A 194 11.28 -16.18 -1.22
N ILE A 195 11.32 -14.86 -1.02
CA ILE A 195 10.93 -14.19 0.23
C ILE A 195 9.65 -13.37 0.12
N ALA A 196 9.24 -13.00 -1.09
CA ALA A 196 7.98 -12.31 -1.36
C ALA A 196 7.51 -12.60 -2.79
N ILE A 197 6.20 -12.58 -3.00
CA ILE A 197 5.57 -12.78 -4.32
C ILE A 197 4.53 -11.70 -4.63
N THR A 198 4.33 -11.44 -5.92
CA THR A 198 3.21 -10.63 -6.38
C THR A 198 2.69 -11.14 -7.71
N SER A 199 1.38 -11.15 -7.86
CA SER A 199 0.66 -11.61 -9.04
C SER A 199 0.08 -10.40 -9.77
N GLY A 200 0.42 -10.26 -11.05
CA GLY A 200 -0.29 -9.39 -11.97
C GLY A 200 -1.53 -10.09 -12.54
N SER A 201 -2.09 -9.59 -13.64
CA SER A 201 -3.23 -10.28 -14.27
C SER A 201 -2.87 -11.69 -14.74
N MET A 202 -1.74 -11.84 -15.44
CA MET A 202 -1.31 -13.10 -16.07
C MET A 202 0.18 -13.42 -15.92
N HIS A 203 0.87 -12.73 -15.01
CA HIS A 203 2.27 -12.99 -14.67
C HIS A 203 2.47 -13.00 -13.16
N LEU A 204 3.47 -13.75 -12.71
CA LEU A 204 3.90 -13.88 -11.32
C LEU A 204 5.33 -13.37 -11.21
N ILE A 205 5.62 -12.65 -10.14
CA ILE A 205 6.93 -12.12 -9.80
C ILE A 205 7.36 -12.67 -8.44
N GLY A 206 8.58 -13.18 -8.36
CA GLY A 206 9.19 -13.65 -7.12
C GLY A 206 10.43 -12.83 -6.77
N LEU A 207 10.50 -12.35 -5.54
CA LEU A 207 11.66 -11.65 -5.00
C LEU A 207 12.55 -12.66 -4.25
N ASN A 208 13.80 -12.78 -4.68
CA ASN A 208 14.81 -13.60 -4.02
C ASN A 208 15.40 -12.88 -2.81
N LYS A 209 15.91 -13.65 -1.85
CA LYS A 209 16.59 -13.11 -0.66
C LYS A 209 17.82 -12.24 -0.96
N ASP A 210 18.47 -12.45 -2.10
CA ASP A 210 19.65 -11.69 -2.53
C ASP A 210 19.31 -10.37 -3.23
N GLY A 211 18.02 -10.03 -3.37
CA GLY A 211 17.55 -8.81 -4.02
C GLY A 211 17.44 -8.90 -5.54
N THR A 212 17.58 -10.10 -6.12
CA THR A 212 17.22 -10.37 -7.52
C THR A 212 15.75 -10.74 -7.66
N VAL A 213 15.21 -10.66 -8.88
CA VAL A 213 13.80 -10.91 -9.17
C VAL A 213 13.68 -11.92 -10.30
N ILE A 214 12.73 -12.85 -10.17
CA ILE A 214 12.35 -13.79 -11.23
C ILE A 214 10.89 -13.63 -11.59
N ALA A 215 10.55 -13.91 -12.84
CA ALA A 215 9.20 -13.73 -13.37
C ALA A 215 8.76 -14.94 -14.22
N SER A 216 7.45 -15.20 -14.25
CA SER A 216 6.84 -16.24 -15.08
C SER A 216 5.42 -15.87 -15.46
N GLY A 217 5.03 -16.14 -16.71
CA GLY A 217 3.69 -15.90 -17.21
C GLY A 217 3.69 -15.20 -18.56
N GLU A 218 2.64 -14.43 -18.84
CA GLU A 218 2.58 -13.61 -20.05
C GLU A 218 3.68 -12.54 -20.03
N ASN A 219 4.26 -12.28 -21.21
CA ASN A 219 5.32 -11.29 -21.39
C ASN A 219 5.15 -10.54 -22.72
N TRP A 220 3.92 -10.20 -23.10
CA TRP A 220 3.66 -9.59 -24.41
C TRP A 220 4.08 -8.12 -24.47
N CYS A 221 4.21 -7.46 -23.32
CA CYS A 221 4.60 -6.08 -23.17
C CYS A 221 5.96 -5.90 -22.48
N GLY A 222 6.66 -6.99 -22.12
CA GLY A 222 7.92 -6.95 -21.35
C GLY A 222 7.71 -6.92 -19.83
N GLU A 223 6.51 -7.25 -19.34
CA GLU A 223 6.15 -7.28 -17.91
C GLU A 223 6.97 -8.27 -17.07
N CYS A 224 7.62 -9.26 -17.71
CA CYS A 224 8.53 -10.22 -17.09
C CYS A 224 10.02 -9.87 -17.30
N ASP A 225 10.37 -8.73 -17.93
CA ASP A 225 11.76 -8.36 -18.25
C ASP A 225 12.52 -7.82 -17.02
N VAL A 226 12.65 -8.65 -15.98
CA VAL A 226 13.22 -8.32 -14.67
C VAL A 226 14.64 -8.86 -14.45
N ASP A 227 15.19 -9.61 -15.40
CA ASP A 227 16.48 -10.33 -15.28
C ASP A 227 17.68 -9.44 -14.89
N ASN A 228 17.60 -8.14 -15.20
CA ASN A 228 18.66 -7.17 -14.93
C ASN A 228 18.46 -6.41 -13.59
N TRP A 229 17.43 -6.75 -12.83
CA TRP A 229 17.11 -6.05 -11.58
C TRP A 229 17.96 -6.61 -10.43
N SER A 230 18.49 -5.71 -9.60
CA SER A 230 19.24 -6.00 -8.39
C SER A 230 18.87 -5.02 -7.28
N ASP A 231 19.23 -5.37 -6.05
CA ASP A 231 19.00 -4.55 -4.85
C ASP A 231 17.51 -4.24 -4.62
N ILE A 232 16.63 -5.11 -5.11
CA ILE A 232 15.18 -5.00 -4.94
C ILE A 232 14.81 -5.46 -3.54
N ILE A 233 13.94 -4.68 -2.89
CA ILE A 233 13.43 -4.97 -1.53
C ILE A 233 11.92 -5.15 -1.48
N ALA A 234 11.21 -4.75 -2.54
CA ALA A 234 9.79 -5.00 -2.71
C ALA A 234 9.42 -5.03 -4.19
N VAL A 235 8.38 -5.80 -4.53
CA VAL A 235 7.85 -5.93 -5.89
C VAL A 235 6.34 -5.72 -5.87
N SER A 236 5.80 -5.20 -6.97
CA SER A 236 4.35 -5.13 -7.19
C SER A 236 4.05 -5.28 -8.68
N ALA A 237 3.01 -6.05 -9.00
CA ALA A 237 2.59 -6.33 -10.37
C ALA A 237 1.18 -5.79 -10.64
N GLY A 238 1.04 -5.05 -11.74
CA GLY A 238 -0.24 -4.59 -12.27
C GLY A 238 -0.79 -5.53 -13.35
N SER A 239 -1.70 -5.05 -14.20
CA SER A 239 -2.28 -5.94 -15.23
C SER A 239 -1.26 -6.42 -16.25
N SER A 240 -0.38 -5.53 -16.70
CA SER A 240 0.63 -5.81 -17.73
C SER A 240 1.91 -5.02 -17.50
N HIS A 241 2.24 -4.71 -16.25
CA HIS A 241 3.50 -4.07 -15.87
C HIS A 241 3.95 -4.55 -14.48
N THR A 242 5.26 -4.50 -14.25
CA THR A 242 5.90 -4.88 -12.99
C THR A 242 6.71 -3.71 -12.47
N VAL A 243 6.71 -3.51 -11.16
CA VAL A 243 7.42 -2.44 -10.47
C VAL A 243 8.28 -3.04 -9.35
N GLY A 244 9.52 -2.57 -9.22
CA GLY A 244 10.45 -2.97 -8.18
C GLY A 244 10.96 -1.76 -7.39
N LEU A 245 10.91 -1.85 -6.06
CA LEU A 245 11.48 -0.86 -5.15
C LEU A 245 12.90 -1.28 -4.79
N LYS A 246 13.87 -0.40 -5.00
CA LYS A 246 15.26 -0.62 -4.62
C LYS A 246 15.55 -0.20 -3.18
N ALA A 247 16.58 -0.81 -2.59
CA ALA A 247 17.05 -0.53 -1.24
C ALA A 247 17.46 0.94 -1.01
N ASP A 248 17.84 1.67 -2.06
CA ASP A 248 18.19 3.09 -2.02
C ASP A 248 16.97 4.04 -2.06
N GLY A 249 15.75 3.50 -2.19
CA GLY A 249 14.51 4.25 -2.27
C GLY A 249 14.15 4.76 -3.67
N THR A 250 14.85 4.29 -4.71
CA THR A 250 14.47 4.50 -6.12
C THR A 250 13.59 3.35 -6.64
N VAL A 251 12.93 3.54 -7.78
CA VAL A 251 11.98 2.57 -8.35
C VAL A 251 12.33 2.24 -9.80
N VAL A 252 12.17 0.97 -10.18
CA VAL A 252 12.26 0.48 -11.56
C VAL A 252 10.92 -0.10 -11.98
N ALA A 253 10.61 -0.04 -13.28
CA ALA A 253 9.41 -0.64 -13.84
C ALA A 253 9.65 -1.17 -15.25
N THR A 254 8.90 -2.21 -15.62
CA THR A 254 8.91 -2.80 -16.97
C THR A 254 7.50 -3.24 -17.38
N GLY A 255 7.28 -3.43 -18.68
CA GLY A 255 5.99 -3.84 -19.24
C GLY A 255 5.29 -2.73 -20.02
N ASN A 256 3.97 -2.85 -20.11
CA ASN A 256 3.11 -1.90 -20.79
C ASN A 256 3.29 -0.50 -20.20
N ASN A 257 3.49 0.49 -21.07
CA ASN A 257 3.62 1.90 -20.69
C ASN A 257 2.73 2.84 -21.51
N ASN A 258 1.64 2.34 -22.09
CA ASN A 258 0.75 3.13 -22.95
C ASN A 258 0.15 4.36 -22.26
N TYR A 259 0.00 4.32 -20.94
CA TYR A 259 -0.52 5.43 -20.13
C TYR A 259 0.55 6.11 -19.26
N GLY A 260 1.81 5.68 -19.36
CA GLY A 260 2.89 6.18 -18.50
C GLY A 260 3.00 5.49 -17.14
N GLN A 261 2.40 4.31 -16.95
CA GLN A 261 2.43 3.57 -15.68
C GLN A 261 3.85 3.13 -15.25
N CYS A 262 4.80 3.06 -16.18
CA CYS A 262 6.22 2.78 -15.90
C CYS A 262 7.08 4.06 -15.74
N ASN A 263 6.50 5.27 -15.75
CA ASN A 263 7.26 6.53 -15.66
C ASN A 263 7.68 6.85 -14.21
N VAL A 264 8.49 5.97 -13.62
CA VAL A 264 8.92 6.01 -12.20
C VAL A 264 10.38 6.47 -12.02
N ALA A 265 11.09 6.79 -13.10
CA ALA A 265 12.54 7.04 -13.10
C ALA A 265 12.98 8.20 -12.19
N ASP A 266 12.12 9.22 -12.01
CA ASP A 266 12.39 10.40 -11.19
C ASP A 266 11.92 10.21 -9.72
N TRP A 267 11.48 9.00 -9.34
CA TRP A 267 10.99 8.73 -7.99
C TRP A 267 12.14 8.43 -7.04
N GLU A 268 12.13 9.11 -5.90
CA GLU A 268 13.13 8.99 -4.84
C GLU A 268 12.48 8.97 -3.46
N ASN A 269 13.20 8.44 -2.48
CA ASN A 269 12.76 8.31 -1.08
C ASN A 269 11.47 7.49 -0.94
N ILE A 270 11.24 6.53 -1.84
CA ILE A 270 10.10 5.62 -1.81
C ILE A 270 10.35 4.54 -0.76
N ILE A 271 9.30 4.20 0.00
CA ILE A 271 9.32 3.18 1.05
C ILE A 271 8.29 2.07 0.82
N ALA A 272 7.31 2.30 -0.05
CA ALA A 272 6.36 1.27 -0.50
C ALA A 272 5.87 1.61 -1.91
N ILE A 273 5.52 0.56 -2.67
CA ILE A 273 5.00 0.66 -4.03
C ILE A 273 3.72 -0.19 -4.18
N SER A 274 2.85 0.20 -5.10
CA SER A 274 1.71 -0.61 -5.51
C SER A 274 1.38 -0.35 -6.99
N ALA A 275 1.22 -1.41 -7.76
CA ALA A 275 0.83 -1.38 -9.16
C ALA A 275 -0.63 -1.80 -9.31
N GLY A 276 -1.45 -0.94 -9.91
CA GLY A 276 -2.84 -1.19 -10.23
C GLY A 276 -3.00 -1.71 -11.65
N SER A 277 -4.21 -1.65 -12.22
CA SER A 277 -4.43 -2.12 -13.60
C SER A 277 -3.54 -1.39 -14.63
N SER A 278 -3.58 -0.06 -14.62
CA SER A 278 -2.88 0.80 -15.58
C SER A 278 -2.20 2.01 -14.93
N HIS A 279 -1.89 1.94 -13.63
CA HIS A 279 -1.17 2.99 -12.91
C HIS A 279 -0.29 2.41 -11.81
N THR A 280 0.72 3.17 -11.39
CA THR A 280 1.62 2.84 -10.28
C THR A 280 1.58 3.94 -9.24
N VAL A 281 1.67 3.56 -7.97
CA VAL A 281 1.67 4.44 -6.81
C VAL A 281 2.90 4.16 -5.94
N GLY A 282 3.51 5.20 -5.39
CA GLY A 282 4.63 5.12 -4.46
C GLY A 282 4.37 5.93 -3.20
N LEU A 283 4.63 5.34 -2.04
CA LEU A 283 4.64 6.02 -0.74
C LEU A 283 6.05 6.52 -0.44
N LYS A 284 6.19 7.81 -0.18
CA LYS A 284 7.46 8.43 0.22
C LYS A 284 7.69 8.34 1.72
N LYS A 285 8.96 8.39 2.11
CA LYS A 285 9.42 8.39 3.51
C LYS A 285 8.85 9.55 4.35
N ASP A 286 8.51 10.66 3.71
CA ASP A 286 7.87 11.82 4.37
C ASP A 286 6.35 11.64 4.58
N GLY A 287 5.79 10.52 4.13
CA GLY A 287 4.36 10.21 4.23
C GLY A 287 3.52 10.72 3.06
N THR A 288 4.12 11.39 2.07
CA THR A 288 3.44 11.81 0.84
C THR A 288 3.36 10.68 -0.18
N VAL A 289 2.44 10.79 -1.13
CA VAL A 289 2.21 9.76 -2.16
C VAL A 289 2.47 10.36 -3.55
N VAL A 290 3.03 9.56 -4.45
CA VAL A 290 3.20 9.86 -5.88
C VAL A 290 2.50 8.80 -6.71
N ALA A 291 2.02 9.17 -7.89
CA ALA A 291 1.36 8.25 -8.81
C ALA A 291 1.66 8.62 -10.26
N THR A 292 1.68 7.62 -11.14
CA THR A 292 1.85 7.78 -12.59
C THR A 292 1.03 6.72 -13.34
N GLY A 293 0.67 7.00 -14.59
CA GLY A 293 -0.13 6.11 -15.43
C GLY A 293 -1.48 6.69 -15.76
N ASP A 294 -2.44 5.80 -16.00
CA ASP A 294 -3.81 6.19 -16.31
C ASP A 294 -4.41 7.03 -15.17
N ASN A 295 -5.15 8.06 -15.57
CA ASN A 295 -5.82 8.99 -14.66
C ASN A 295 -7.22 9.39 -15.17
N GLU A 296 -7.83 8.60 -16.05
CA GLU A 296 -9.17 8.89 -16.59
C GLU A 296 -10.24 9.06 -15.49
N TYR A 297 -10.09 8.35 -14.36
CA TYR A 297 -11.00 8.42 -13.21
C TYR A 297 -10.47 9.26 -12.05
N GLY A 298 -9.26 9.82 -12.16
CA GLY A 298 -8.62 10.56 -11.08
C GLY A 298 -7.82 9.69 -10.08
N GLN A 299 -7.49 8.45 -10.43
CA GLN A 299 -6.73 7.53 -9.57
C GLN A 299 -5.31 8.03 -9.25
N CYS A 300 -4.74 8.90 -10.08
CA CYS A 300 -3.47 9.56 -9.82
C CYS A 300 -3.63 10.96 -9.19
N ASN A 301 -4.86 11.41 -8.86
CA ASN A 301 -5.12 12.70 -8.21
C ASN A 301 -4.84 12.62 -6.71
N ILE A 302 -3.60 12.32 -6.35
CA ILE A 302 -3.12 12.29 -4.98
C ILE A 302 -3.17 13.71 -4.41
N LEU A 303 -4.10 13.94 -3.48
CA LEU A 303 -4.25 15.22 -2.80
C LEU A 303 -3.02 15.46 -1.92
N LYS A 304 -2.40 16.63 -2.07
CA LYS A 304 -1.24 17.08 -1.29
C LYS A 304 -1.65 17.76 0.00
#